data_AF-A0A7V3A972-F1
#
_entry.id   AF-A0A7V3A972-F1
#
_cell.length_a   1.000
_cell.length_b   1.000
_cell.length_c   1.000
_cell.angle_alpha   90.00
_cell.angle_beta   90.00
_cell.angle_gamma   90.00
#
_symmetry.space_group_name_H-M   'P 1'
#
loop_
_entity.id
_entity.type
_entity.pdbx_description
1 polymer ?
#
loop_
_entity_poly.entity_id
_entity_poly.type
_entity_poly.pdbx_seq_one_letter_code
_entity_poly.pdbx_strand_id
1 'polypeptide(L)'
;MNNQDDLKNLRDKRVTVRPSPTSSIITLVMSILFLIFGLVLMTSVMGEAEEARVPMTFFLFIWVGGCLAMAIYSLINLSSYGKSRPNPAALEVLEVEDKKSPQREKAEKGKPDFAVRLRELEALKKEGLLNDEEYQRKRRDILDEKW
;
A
#
# COMPACT_ATOMS: atom_id res chain seq x y z
N MET A 1 9.50 27.88 -13.11
CA MET A 1 10.91 28.00 -12.67
C MET A 1 11.09 27.04 -11.51
N ASN A 2 11.80 25.92 -11.70
CA ASN A 2 12.12 25.01 -10.60
C ASN A 2 13.17 25.70 -9.73
N ASN A 3 12.84 25.92 -8.46
CA ASN A 3 13.71 26.58 -7.50
C ASN A 3 14.87 25.62 -7.17
N GLN A 4 16.12 26.02 -7.39
CA GLN A 4 17.29 25.15 -7.14
C GLN A 4 17.35 24.65 -5.69
N ASP A 5 16.73 25.39 -4.78
CA ASP A 5 16.62 25.05 -3.35
C ASP A 5 15.72 23.84 -3.08
N ASP A 6 14.69 23.61 -3.91
CA ASP A 6 13.82 22.42 -3.80
C ASP A 6 14.56 21.15 -4.20
N LEU A 7 15.39 21.23 -5.26
CA LEU A 7 16.23 20.11 -5.70
C LEU A 7 17.32 19.76 -4.67
N LYS A 8 17.81 20.77 -3.94
CA LYS A 8 18.79 20.58 -2.86
C LYS A 8 18.17 19.86 -1.65
N ASN A 9 16.95 20.25 -1.26
CA ASN A 9 16.20 19.60 -0.18
C ASN A 9 15.84 18.14 -0.47
N LEU A 10 15.67 17.76 -1.74
CA LEU A 10 15.41 16.37 -2.11
C LEU A 10 16.67 15.48 -2.01
N ARG A 11 17.87 16.02 -2.21
CA ARG A 11 19.13 15.26 -2.09
C ARG A 11 19.43 14.82 -0.65
N ASP A 12 19.00 15.60 0.34
CA ASP A 12 19.24 15.31 1.76
C ASP A 12 18.12 14.49 2.43
N LYS A 13 17.04 14.21 1.70
CA LYS A 13 15.89 13.47 2.23
C LYS A 13 16.05 11.97 2.02
N ARG A 14 16.38 11.24 3.09
CA ARG A 14 16.34 9.76 3.07
C ARG A 14 14.89 9.29 2.97
N VAL A 15 14.54 8.73 1.81
CA VAL A 15 13.30 7.98 1.63
C VAL A 15 13.54 6.54 2.05
N THR A 16 12.99 6.15 3.19
CA THR A 16 13.03 4.76 3.65
C THR A 16 11.77 4.06 3.17
N VAL A 17 11.91 3.17 2.19
CA VAL A 17 10.83 2.29 1.74
C VAL A 17 10.75 1.07 2.67
N ARG A 18 9.54 0.72 3.10
CA ARG A 18 9.26 -0.49 3.87
C ARG A 18 8.32 -1.38 3.06
N PRO A 19 8.49 -2.72 3.08
CA PRO A 19 7.56 -3.63 2.42
C PRO A 19 6.18 -3.51 3.06
N SER A 20 5.12 -3.51 2.25
CA SER A 20 3.75 -3.36 2.75
C SER A 20 3.35 -4.47 3.74
N PRO A 21 2.38 -4.21 4.65
CA PRO A 21 1.85 -5.24 5.54
C PRO A 21 1.34 -6.45 4.78
N THR A 22 0.60 -6.23 3.69
CA THR A 22 0.04 -7.29 2.83
C THR A 22 1.13 -8.17 2.22
N SER A 23 2.18 -7.56 1.64
CA SER A 23 3.31 -8.31 1.09
C SER A 23 3.98 -9.17 2.16
N SER A 24 4.10 -8.65 3.38
CA SER A 24 4.75 -9.33 4.49
C SER A 24 3.87 -10.46 5.07
N ILE A 25 2.55 -10.29 5.11
CA ILE A 25 1.60 -11.38 5.47
C ILE A 25 1.70 -12.51 4.46
N ILE A 26 1.64 -12.19 3.16
CA ILE A 26 1.74 -13.18 2.09
C ILE A 26 3.07 -13.93 2.18
N THR A 27 4.18 -13.21 2.35
CA THR A 27 5.52 -13.81 2.49
C THR A 27 5.59 -14.72 3.71
N LEU A 28 5.03 -14.31 4.85
CA LEU A 28 4.97 -15.14 6.05
C LEU A 28 4.19 -16.44 5.80
N VAL A 29 2.98 -16.35 5.24
CA VAL A 29 2.15 -17.53 4.94
C VAL A 29 2.87 -18.47 3.97
N MET A 30 3.43 -17.93 2.88
CA MET A 30 4.16 -18.72 1.89
C MET A 30 5.40 -19.39 2.48
N SER A 31 6.14 -18.69 3.33
CA SER A 31 7.32 -19.27 3.99
C SER A 31 6.97 -20.47 4.87
N ILE A 32 5.82 -20.43 5.56
CA ILE A 32 5.33 -21.55 6.38
C ILE A 32 4.91 -22.72 5.49
N LEU A 33 4.16 -22.45 4.42
CA LEU A 33 3.73 -23.48 3.47
C LEU A 33 4.93 -24.17 2.80
N PHE A 34 5.94 -23.40 2.40
CA PHE A 34 7.18 -23.95 1.82
C PHE A 34 8.03 -24.73 2.82
N LEU A 35 7.99 -24.36 4.10
CA LEU A 35 8.62 -25.13 5.16
C LEU A 35 7.98 -26.51 5.28
N ILE A 36 6.65 -26.56 5.38
CA ILE A 36 5.89 -27.81 5.47
C ILE A 36 6.12 -28.65 4.21
N PHE A 37 5.98 -28.04 3.04
CA PHE A 37 6.20 -28.69 1.76
C PHE A 37 7.60 -29.28 1.65
N GLY A 38 8.64 -28.51 1.96
CA GLY A 38 10.03 -28.97 1.87
C GLY A 38 10.31 -30.15 2.80
N LEU A 39 9.75 -30.15 4.01
CA LEU A 39 9.89 -31.25 4.96
C LEU A 39 9.20 -32.53 4.44
N VAL A 40 7.96 -32.44 3.96
CA VAL A 40 7.22 -33.58 3.40
C VAL A 40 7.88 -34.13 2.13
N LEU A 41 8.39 -33.23 1.28
CA LEU A 41 9.12 -33.61 0.08
C LEU A 41 10.39 -34.40 0.45
N MET A 42 11.14 -33.94 1.46
CA MET A 42 12.37 -34.65 1.86
C MET A 42 12.11 -36.02 2.46
N THR A 43 11.05 -36.19 3.25
CA THR A 43 10.72 -37.53 3.76
C THR A 43 10.31 -38.48 2.64
N SER A 44 9.71 -37.95 1.57
CA SER A 44 9.29 -38.75 0.41
C SER A 44 10.47 -39.13 -0.48
N VAL A 45 11.43 -38.22 -0.69
CA VAL A 45 12.53 -38.41 -1.65
C VAL A 45 13.78 -39.06 -1.04
N MET A 46 14.08 -38.84 0.25
CA MET A 46 15.28 -39.41 0.88
C MET A 46 15.28 -40.95 0.95
N GLY A 47 14.13 -41.60 0.81
CA GLY A 47 14.02 -43.06 0.82
C GLY A 47 14.58 -43.74 -0.43
N GLU A 48 14.64 -43.04 -1.57
CA GLU A 48 14.97 -43.63 -2.87
C GLU A 48 16.34 -43.17 -3.43
N ALA A 49 16.93 -42.13 -2.85
CA ALA A 49 18.11 -41.46 -3.39
C ALA A 49 19.33 -41.54 -2.45
N GLU A 50 19.85 -42.75 -2.21
CA GLU A 50 21.02 -42.94 -1.32
C GLU A 50 22.25 -42.14 -1.78
N GLU A 51 22.53 -42.10 -3.09
CA GLU A 51 23.68 -41.37 -3.64
C GLU A 51 23.54 -39.84 -3.49
N ALA A 52 22.30 -39.33 -3.41
CA ALA A 52 22.01 -37.91 -3.29
C ALA A 52 21.78 -37.45 -1.84
N ARG A 53 21.92 -38.34 -0.85
CA ARG A 53 21.57 -38.05 0.55
C ARG A 53 22.31 -36.83 1.12
N VAL A 54 23.61 -36.74 0.85
CA VAL A 54 24.46 -35.63 1.31
C VAL A 54 24.04 -34.29 0.69
N PRO A 55 24.03 -34.13 -0.66
CA PRO A 55 23.62 -32.85 -1.26
C PRO A 55 22.18 -32.46 -0.92
N MET A 56 21.28 -33.45 -0.80
CA MET A 56 19.89 -33.23 -0.41
C MET A 56 19.74 -32.72 1.02
N THR A 57 20.55 -33.24 1.95
CA THR A 57 20.59 -32.76 3.34
C THR A 57 21.12 -31.32 3.42
N PHE A 58 22.18 -31.00 2.66
CA PHE A 58 22.69 -29.62 2.58
C PHE A 58 21.65 -28.66 2.01
N PHE A 59 20.96 -29.05 0.93
CA PHE A 59 19.87 -28.27 0.38
C PHE A 59 18.76 -28.03 1.40
N LEU A 60 18.39 -29.05 2.18
CA LEU A 60 17.36 -28.91 3.22
C LEU A 60 17.76 -27.86 4.28
N PHE A 61 19.02 -27.83 4.71
CA PHE A 61 19.49 -26.80 5.65
C PHE A 61 19.35 -25.39 5.08
N ILE A 62 19.75 -25.19 3.82
CA ILE A 62 19.63 -23.89 3.14
C ILE A 62 18.16 -23.52 2.97
N TRP A 63 17.31 -24.48 2.58
CA TRP A 63 15.87 -24.29 2.39
C TRP A 63 15.19 -23.86 3.69
N VAL A 64 15.41 -24.62 4.77
CA VAL A 64 14.85 -24.32 6.10
C VAL A 64 15.37 -22.97 6.60
N GLY A 65 16.67 -22.72 6.47
CA GLY A 65 17.27 -21.43 6.83
C GLY A 65 16.65 -20.26 6.08
N GLY A 66 16.45 -20.40 4.76
CA GLY A 66 15.80 -19.39 3.93
C GLY A 66 14.34 -19.15 4.32
N CYS A 67 13.57 -20.21 4.54
CA CYS A 67 12.17 -20.08 4.99
C CYS A 67 12.08 -19.41 6.36
N LEU A 68 12.94 -19.77 7.32
CA LEU A 68 13.00 -19.14 8.63
C LEU A 68 13.41 -17.67 8.54
N ALA A 69 14.40 -17.34 7.72
CA ALA A 69 14.82 -15.95 7.52
C ALA A 69 13.67 -15.09 6.96
N MET A 70 12.95 -15.60 5.95
CA MET A 70 11.77 -14.92 5.39
C MET A 70 10.64 -14.77 6.41
N ALA A 71 10.36 -15.81 7.21
CA ALA A 71 9.34 -15.78 8.24
C ALA A 71 9.68 -14.76 9.35
N ILE A 72 10.90 -14.80 9.87
CA ILE A 72 11.40 -13.88 10.91
C ILE A 72 11.38 -12.44 10.39
N TYR A 73 11.90 -12.21 9.18
CA TYR A 73 11.88 -10.88 8.57
C TYR A 73 10.45 -10.34 8.44
N SER A 74 9.53 -11.16 7.93
CA SER A 74 8.13 -10.77 7.76
C SER A 74 7.46 -10.50 9.10
N LEU A 75 7.75 -11.29 10.14
CA LEU A 75 7.22 -11.11 11.50
C LEU A 75 7.74 -9.83 12.17
N ILE A 76 9.05 -9.54 12.03
CA ILE A 76 9.63 -8.28 12.50
C ILE A 76 9.01 -7.09 11.77
N ASN A 77 8.83 -7.19 10.45
CA ASN A 77 8.19 -6.11 9.68
C ASN A 77 6.73 -5.89 10.11
N LEU A 78 5.93 -6.95 10.22
CA LEU A 78 4.53 -6.87 10.70
C LEU A 78 4.42 -6.27 12.11
N SER A 79 5.23 -6.76 13.05
CA SER A 79 5.19 -6.28 14.44
C SER A 79 5.65 -4.82 14.59
N SER A 80 6.42 -4.30 13.63
CA SER A 80 6.83 -2.89 13.57
C SER A 80 5.67 -1.94 13.23
N TYR A 81 4.63 -2.42 12.53
CA TYR A 81 3.47 -1.60 12.15
C TYR A 81 2.62 -1.17 13.36
N GLY A 82 2.51 -2.01 14.39
CA GLY A 82 1.75 -1.66 15.60
C GLY A 82 2.46 -0.68 16.55
N LYS A 83 3.79 -0.53 16.44
CA LYS A 83 4.61 0.34 17.30
C LYS A 83 4.96 1.68 16.66
N SER A 84 4.95 1.77 15.34
CA SER A 84 5.28 3.00 14.62
C SER A 84 4.02 3.84 14.47
N ARG A 85 3.96 5.01 15.11
CA ARG A 85 3.00 6.06 14.71
C ARG A 85 3.11 6.21 13.19
N PRO A 86 2.00 6.26 12.44
CA PRO A 86 2.05 6.28 10.99
C PRO A 86 2.86 7.48 10.56
N ASN A 87 4.08 7.25 10.08
CA ASN A 87 4.79 8.29 9.35
C ASN A 87 4.08 8.36 8.00
N PRO A 88 3.38 9.45 7.67
CA PRO A 88 2.57 9.55 6.46
C PRO A 88 3.40 9.45 5.16
N ALA A 89 4.73 9.36 5.26
CA ALA A 89 5.63 9.11 4.13
C ALA A 89 5.87 7.61 3.82
N ALA A 90 5.36 6.68 4.64
CA ALA A 90 5.57 5.23 4.48
C ALA A 90 4.29 4.46 4.08
N LEU A 91 3.15 5.13 4.01
CA LEU A 91 1.95 4.54 3.43
C LEU A 91 2.03 4.69 1.91
N GLU A 92 2.15 3.55 1.24
CA GLU A 92 1.76 3.39 -0.16
C GLU A 92 2.46 4.36 -1.13
N VAL A 93 3.77 4.17 -1.31
CA VAL A 93 4.33 4.51 -2.62
C VAL A 93 3.68 3.53 -3.60
N LEU A 94 2.58 3.98 -4.22
CA LEU A 94 1.82 3.36 -5.33
C LEU A 94 0.63 2.45 -4.95
N GLU A 95 -0.44 3.06 -4.44
CA GLU A 95 -1.77 2.74 -4.97
C GLU A 95 -2.45 4.04 -5.41
N VAL A 96 -1.95 4.62 -6.50
CA VAL A 96 -2.78 5.50 -7.34
C VAL A 96 -3.45 4.57 -8.33
N GLU A 97 -4.64 4.09 -7.98
CA GLU A 97 -5.55 3.58 -8.99
C GLU A 97 -5.96 4.79 -9.84
N ASP A 98 -5.26 4.99 -10.95
CA ASP A 98 -5.59 5.97 -11.99
C ASP A 98 -6.87 5.53 -12.71
N LYS A 99 -8.00 5.59 -12.00
CA LYS A 99 -9.32 5.62 -12.60
C LYS A 99 -9.84 7.05 -12.52
N LYS A 100 -9.31 7.87 -13.45
CA LYS A 100 -9.78 9.20 -13.85
C LYS A 100 -10.14 10.15 -12.70
N SER A 101 -9.22 11.05 -12.36
CA SER A 101 -9.59 12.45 -12.06
C SER A 101 -8.38 13.37 -12.18
N PRO A 102 -8.47 14.50 -12.91
CA PRO A 102 -7.36 15.41 -13.09
C PRO A 102 -7.07 16.16 -11.76
N GLN A 103 -5.83 16.05 -11.31
CA GLN A 103 -5.07 17.12 -10.67
C GLN A 103 -5.80 17.93 -9.59
N ARG A 104 -5.84 17.39 -8.36
CA ARG A 104 -6.07 18.19 -7.15
C ARG A 104 -4.76 18.89 -6.80
N GLU A 105 -4.54 20.06 -7.38
CA GLU A 105 -3.69 21.07 -6.75
C GLU A 105 -4.28 21.39 -5.37
N LYS A 106 -3.43 21.34 -4.35
CA LYS A 106 -3.74 21.75 -2.99
C LYS A 106 -4.10 23.24 -3.01
N ALA A 107 -5.39 23.54 -3.12
CA ALA A 107 -5.91 24.85 -2.79
C ALA A 107 -5.72 25.09 -1.29
N GLU A 108 -5.20 26.28 -0.99
CA GLU A 108 -4.88 26.79 0.32
C GLU A 108 -6.06 26.65 1.30
N LYS A 109 -5.73 26.24 2.54
CA LYS A 109 -6.63 26.37 3.69
C LYS A 109 -7.01 27.85 3.85
N GLY A 110 -8.19 28.25 3.39
CA GLY A 110 -8.68 29.60 3.70
C GLY A 110 -9.95 30.06 3.00
N LYS A 111 -10.36 29.45 1.88
CA LYS A 111 -11.62 29.84 1.20
C LYS A 111 -12.48 28.63 0.86
N PRO A 112 -13.81 28.69 1.08
CA PRO A 112 -14.71 27.68 0.53
C PRO A 112 -14.62 27.74 -0.99
N ASP A 113 -14.14 26.65 -1.61
CA ASP A 113 -14.08 26.55 -3.07
C ASP A 113 -15.48 26.20 -3.60
N PHE A 114 -16.31 27.23 -3.78
CA PHE A 114 -17.69 27.12 -4.26
C PHE A 114 -17.80 26.37 -5.60
N ALA A 115 -16.77 26.45 -6.45
CA ALA A 115 -16.72 25.74 -7.72
C ALA A 115 -16.65 24.22 -7.53
N VAL A 116 -15.96 23.75 -6.48
CA VAL A 116 -15.91 22.33 -6.12
C VAL A 116 -17.26 21.85 -5.61
N ARG A 117 -17.90 22.62 -4.71
CA ARG A 117 -19.23 22.28 -4.16
C ARG A 117 -20.31 22.21 -5.25
N LEU A 118 -20.29 23.11 -6.23
CA LEU A 118 -21.22 23.08 -7.37
C LEU A 118 -21.01 21.85 -8.26
N ARG A 119 -19.75 21.44 -8.47
CA ARG A 119 -19.41 20.26 -9.27
C ARG A 119 -19.85 18.96 -8.58
N GLU A 120 -19.65 18.87 -7.26
CA GLU A 120 -20.12 17.75 -6.45
C GLU A 120 -21.66 17.66 -6.45
N LEU A 121 -22.35 18.80 -6.35
CA LEU A 121 -23.82 18.84 -6.44
C LEU A 121 -24.35 18.33 -7.80
N GLU A 122 -23.64 18.64 -8.90
CA GLU A 122 -24.00 18.15 -10.24
C GLU A 122 -23.77 16.64 -10.38
N ALA A 123 -22.72 16.09 -9.76
CA ALA A 123 -22.47 14.66 -9.73
C ALA A 123 -23.60 13.91 -9.00
N LEU A 124 -24.00 14.40 -7.81
CA LEU A 124 -25.09 13.82 -7.03
C LEU A 124 -26.44 13.81 -7.79
N LYS A 125 -26.70 14.84 -8.61
CA LYS A 125 -27.87 14.85 -9.50
C LYS A 125 -27.77 13.77 -10.58
N LYS A 126 -26.61 13.64 -11.24
CA LYS A 126 -26.38 12.66 -12.32
C LYS A 126 -26.50 11.22 -11.82
N GLU A 127 -26.13 10.97 -10.57
CA GLU A 127 -26.28 9.68 -9.92
C GLU A 127 -27.72 9.39 -9.44
N GLY A 128 -28.64 10.36 -9.57
CA GLY A 128 -30.04 10.21 -9.16
C GLY A 128 -30.26 10.27 -7.65
N LEU A 129 -29.27 10.71 -6.88
CA LEU A 129 -29.35 10.84 -5.42
C LEU A 129 -30.11 12.10 -4.96
N LEU A 130 -30.30 13.06 -5.87
CA LEU A 130 -31.06 14.29 -5.63
C LEU A 130 -32.19 14.41 -6.64
N ASN A 131 -33.37 14.78 -6.17
CA ASN A 131 -34.45 15.19 -7.08
C ASN A 131 -34.21 16.62 -7.62
N ASP A 132 -34.94 17.01 -8.66
CA ASP A 132 -34.74 18.31 -9.32
C ASP A 132 -35.00 19.51 -8.38
N GLU A 133 -35.96 19.39 -7.46
CA GLU A 133 -36.31 20.44 -6.51
C GLU A 133 -35.20 20.66 -5.46
N GLU A 134 -34.67 19.56 -4.92
CA GLU A 134 -33.57 19.54 -3.95
C GLU A 134 -32.27 20.06 -4.57
N TYR A 135 -31.99 19.68 -5.81
CA TYR A 135 -30.86 20.19 -6.57
C TYR A 135 -30.94 21.71 -6.74
N GLN A 136 -32.09 22.24 -7.18
CA GLN A 136 -32.25 23.67 -7.40
C GLN A 136 -32.17 24.48 -6.11
N ARG A 137 -32.73 23.96 -5.01
CA ARG A 137 -32.63 24.58 -3.70
C ARG A 137 -31.18 24.67 -3.22
N LYS A 138 -30.46 23.53 -3.22
CA LYS A 138 -29.05 23.50 -2.78
C LYS A 138 -28.12 24.33 -3.68
N ARG A 139 -28.41 24.40 -4.98
CA ARG A 139 -27.66 25.25 -5.92
C ARG A 139 -27.82 26.74 -5.59
N ARG A 140 -29.03 27.18 -5.23
CA ARG A 140 -29.27 28.56 -4.79
C ARG A 140 -28.57 28.85 -3.46
N ASP A 141 -28.69 27.94 -2.49
CA ASP A 141 -28.03 28.10 -1.19
C ASP A 141 -26.51 28.30 -1.33
N ILE A 142 -25.85 27.54 -2.21
CA ILE A 142 -24.41 27.66 -2.49
C ILE A 142 -24.06 28.99 -3.20
N LEU A 143 -24.96 29.50 -4.07
CA LEU A 143 -24.74 30.75 -4.80
C LEU A 143 -25.01 31.99 -3.94
N ASP A 144 -25.90 31.88 -2.94
CA ASP A 144 -26.29 32.97 -2.03
C ASP A 144 -25.32 33.15 -0.85
N GLU A 145 -24.42 32.18 -0.61
CA GLU A 145 -23.31 32.33 0.34
C GLU A 145 -22.33 33.44 -0.14
N LYS A 146 -21.83 34.29 0.78
CA LYS A 146 -20.89 35.36 0.43
C LYS A 146 -19.52 34.80 0.00
N TRP A 147 -19.01 35.30 -1.14
CA TRP A 147 -17.75 34.88 -1.77
C TRP A 147 -16.53 35.62 -1.21
#